data_AF-X5DT40-F1
#
_entry.id   AF-X5DT40-F1
#
_cell.length_a   1.000
_cell.length_b   1.000
_cell.length_c   1.000
_cell.angle_alpha   90.00
_cell.angle_beta   90.00
_cell.angle_gamma   90.00
#
_symmetry.space_group_name_H-M   'P 1'
#
loop_
_entity.id
_entity.type
_entity.pdbx_description
1 polymer ?
#
loop_
_entity_poly.entity_id
_entity_poly.type
_entity_poly.pdbx_seq_one_letter_code
_entity_poly.pdbx_strand_id
1 'polypeptide(L)'
;MTTTWDEIRRRLVSIPRSTLHARVRWYGRRSSRWDYVNGRYPWGPGPSFIDVTNRALGTLHASDLEVWRDGPMLRVEKNRYPLYITDGESVWDFQDNPRRPQLGTPGDLRYSCEAQWLILPPPAAQWDISDQHTTDVYNEQIEGRDAWEITVGGVRVWIDCETFYLLALGDVDSGYREYFAAPDIGSELDPGLFTWDGDVIPAEDLERRRKLAQSRKQEDKRQRSREWLLDNVVADPMADEAFLPLPVTIDLTPTSVPHHNDTTGEFTAVCDGFSLGRRLRGTRDRLPAAPYTYFWTTTRYDWELSLLDGVTLTDQGIQDVWNQLHPGEPVTDYRPPGQ
;
A
#
# COMPACT_ATOMS: atom_id res chain seq x y z
N MET A 1 20.18 32.13 11.53
CA MET A 1 20.93 30.86 11.71
C MET A 1 20.35 29.88 10.72
N THR A 2 21.18 29.20 9.91
CA THR A 2 20.74 28.15 9.00
C THR A 2 20.53 26.86 9.77
N THR A 3 19.29 26.46 10.00
CA THR A 3 18.93 25.19 10.62
C THR A 3 19.18 24.05 9.63
N THR A 4 19.77 22.96 10.10
CA THR A 4 20.06 21.78 9.26
C THR A 4 18.98 20.71 9.40
N TRP A 5 18.84 19.83 8.40
CA TRP A 5 17.91 18.69 8.46
C TRP A 5 18.15 17.82 9.71
N ASP A 6 19.42 17.55 10.05
CA ASP A 6 19.76 16.76 11.24
C ASP A 6 19.32 17.39 12.56
N GLU A 7 19.21 18.72 12.62
CA GLU A 7 18.65 19.43 13.77
C GLU A 7 17.13 19.30 13.83
N ILE A 8 16.45 19.42 12.69
CA ILE A 8 14.99 19.25 12.59
C ILE A 8 14.62 17.80 12.93
N ARG A 9 15.28 16.82 12.30
CA ARG A 9 15.04 15.38 12.50
C ARG A 9 15.13 14.96 13.97
N ARG A 10 16.12 15.47 14.72
CA ARG A 10 16.28 15.17 16.15
C ARG A 10 15.16 15.73 17.04
N ARG A 11 14.40 16.70 16.53
CA ARG A 11 13.30 17.36 17.25
C ARG A 11 11.93 16.87 16.78
N LEU A 12 11.85 16.28 15.59
CA LEU A 12 10.63 15.65 15.09
C LEU A 12 10.23 14.50 16.02
N VAL A 13 9.05 14.66 16.61
CA VAL A 13 8.34 13.62 17.34
C VAL A 13 7.12 13.23 16.51
N SER A 14 6.76 11.95 16.55
CA SER A 14 5.56 11.46 15.86
C SER A 14 4.27 12.12 16.36
N ILE A 15 4.33 12.62 17.60
CA ILE A 15 3.23 13.26 18.31
C ILE A 15 3.79 14.47 19.07
N PRO A 16 3.63 15.70 18.55
CA PRO A 16 3.91 16.89 19.32
C PRO A 16 3.09 16.91 20.61
N ARG A 17 3.66 17.45 21.70
CA ARG A 17 3.01 17.52 23.01
C ARG A 17 2.03 18.68 23.16
N SER A 18 2.10 19.67 22.28
CA SER A 18 1.11 20.74 22.22
C SER A 18 -0.22 20.19 21.70
N THR A 19 -1.28 20.95 21.90
CA THR A 19 -2.58 20.72 21.29
C THR A 19 -2.61 21.29 19.88
N LEU A 20 -3.53 20.81 19.04
CA LEU A 20 -3.82 21.35 17.72
C LEU A 20 -5.34 21.34 17.50
N HIS A 21 -5.90 22.47 17.07
CA HIS A 21 -7.19 22.55 16.40
C HIS A 21 -7.00 23.23 15.04
N ALA A 22 -7.43 22.58 13.96
CA ALA A 22 -7.31 23.14 12.63
C ALA A 22 -8.36 22.59 11.66
N ARG A 23 -8.61 23.35 10.59
CA ARG A 23 -9.29 22.84 9.40
C ARG A 23 -8.26 22.39 8.38
N VAL A 24 -8.53 21.31 7.66
CA VAL A 24 -7.68 20.90 6.54
C VAL A 24 -8.20 21.50 5.25
N ARG A 25 -7.31 22.18 4.52
CA ARG A 25 -7.55 22.71 3.19
C ARG A 25 -6.57 22.09 2.22
N TRP A 26 -6.91 22.18 0.93
CA TRP A 26 -6.03 21.76 -0.14
C TRP A 26 -6.23 22.64 -1.37
N TYR A 27 -5.22 22.67 -2.23
CA TYR A 27 -5.31 23.23 -3.56
C TYR A 27 -4.47 22.43 -4.55
N GLY A 28 -4.69 22.68 -5.84
CA GLY A 28 -4.07 21.94 -6.94
C GLY A 28 -4.93 20.74 -7.37
N ARG A 29 -4.72 20.28 -8.62
CA ARG A 29 -5.29 19.01 -9.06
C ARG A 29 -4.40 17.89 -8.55
N ARG A 30 -5.02 16.85 -7.99
CA ARG A 30 -4.31 15.62 -7.65
C ARG A 30 -3.58 15.13 -8.90
N SER A 31 -2.27 14.98 -8.82
CA SER A 31 -1.51 14.26 -9.83
C SER A 31 -1.84 12.77 -9.72
N SER A 32 -2.13 12.14 -10.85
CA SER A 32 -2.22 10.69 -10.97
C SER A 32 -0.87 9.99 -10.72
N ARG A 33 0.23 10.75 -10.58
CA ARG A 33 1.59 10.24 -10.50
C ARG A 33 2.01 9.78 -9.10
N TRP A 34 1.14 9.92 -8.10
CA TRP A 34 1.32 9.23 -6.81
C TRP A 34 0.92 7.75 -6.87
N ASP A 35 0.62 7.25 -8.07
CA ASP A 35 0.58 5.83 -8.34
C ASP A 35 2.00 5.25 -8.18
N TYR A 36 2.26 4.77 -6.97
CA TYR A 36 3.10 3.60 -6.69
C TYR A 36 4.55 3.65 -7.19
N VAL A 37 5.47 3.90 -6.25
CA VAL A 37 6.79 3.24 -6.29
C VAL A 37 6.73 2.08 -5.29
N ASN A 38 6.60 0.84 -5.78
CA ASN A 38 6.76 -0.42 -5.03
C ASN A 38 5.78 -0.71 -3.87
N GLY A 39 4.56 -0.15 -3.87
CA GLY A 39 3.47 -0.63 -3.00
C GLY A 39 3.63 -0.38 -1.51
N ARG A 40 4.64 0.38 -1.08
CA ARG A 40 4.80 0.87 0.29
C ARG A 40 5.45 2.24 0.23
N TYR A 41 4.81 3.25 0.80
CA TYR A 41 5.61 4.35 1.30
C TYR A 41 6.43 3.85 2.47
N PRO A 42 7.56 4.52 2.78
CA PRO A 42 8.28 4.26 4.03
C PRO A 42 7.36 4.35 5.26
N TRP A 43 6.21 5.03 5.12
CA TRP A 43 5.29 5.43 6.17
C TRP A 43 4.02 4.58 6.34
N GLY A 44 3.85 3.50 5.55
CA GLY A 44 2.68 2.61 5.62
C GLY A 44 1.79 2.69 4.36
N PRO A 45 0.48 2.38 4.46
CA PRO A 45 -0.42 2.58 3.33
C PRO A 45 -0.34 4.03 2.86
N GLY A 46 -0.41 4.21 1.54
CA GLY A 46 -0.24 5.52 0.92
C GLY A 46 -1.23 6.56 1.42
N PRO A 47 -0.93 7.84 1.15
CA PRO A 47 -1.75 8.93 1.62
C PRO A 47 -3.15 8.81 1.00
N SER A 48 -4.15 8.70 1.86
CA SER A 48 -5.53 8.97 1.49
C SER A 48 -5.65 10.49 1.36
N PHE A 49 -5.76 11.00 0.14
CA PHE A 49 -5.90 12.44 -0.13
C PHE A 49 -7.37 12.86 -0.18
N ILE A 50 -7.63 14.15 0.00
CA ILE A 50 -8.99 14.69 -0.12
C ILE A 50 -9.45 14.60 -1.58
N ASP A 51 -10.46 13.77 -1.84
CA ASP A 51 -11.05 13.64 -3.18
C ASP A 51 -11.85 14.91 -3.53
N VAL A 52 -11.65 15.41 -4.76
CA VAL A 52 -12.39 16.55 -5.34
C VAL A 52 -13.82 16.15 -5.69
N THR A 53 -14.11 14.84 -5.75
CA THR A 53 -15.41 14.29 -6.12
C THR A 53 -16.00 13.42 -5.01
N ASN A 54 -17.04 13.92 -4.33
CA ASN A 54 -17.94 13.06 -3.60
C ASN A 54 -18.82 12.29 -4.60
N ARG A 55 -18.34 11.13 -5.08
CA ARG A 55 -19.03 10.31 -6.10
C ARG A 55 -20.46 9.92 -5.71
N ALA A 56 -20.78 9.91 -4.42
CA ALA A 56 -22.11 9.59 -3.93
C ALA A 56 -23.13 10.74 -4.08
N LEU A 57 -22.68 12.00 -4.18
CA LEU A 57 -23.56 13.17 -4.12
C LEU A 57 -23.47 14.09 -5.35
N GLY A 58 -22.61 13.80 -6.33
CA GLY A 58 -22.53 14.54 -7.59
C GLY A 58 -22.28 16.04 -7.45
N THR A 59 -21.82 16.51 -6.28
CA THR A 59 -21.64 17.92 -5.94
C THR A 59 -20.19 18.22 -5.57
N LEU A 60 -19.67 19.31 -6.13
CA LEU A 60 -18.34 19.90 -5.85
C LEU A 60 -18.35 20.66 -4.51
N HIS A 61 -18.82 20.04 -3.43
CA HIS A 61 -18.61 20.62 -2.11
C HIS A 61 -17.22 20.19 -1.64
N ALA A 62 -16.33 21.16 -1.45
CA ALA A 62 -15.08 20.95 -0.75
C ALA A 62 -15.41 20.37 0.63
N SER A 63 -15.03 19.11 0.86
CA SER A 63 -15.00 18.47 2.17
C SER A 63 -14.40 19.43 3.20
N ASP A 64 -15.12 19.78 4.26
CA ASP A 64 -14.54 20.53 5.39
C ASP A 64 -14.07 19.49 6.40
N LEU A 65 -12.76 19.25 6.44
CA LEU A 65 -12.14 18.39 7.45
C LEU A 65 -11.69 19.26 8.61
N GLU A 66 -12.01 18.83 9.82
CA GLU A 66 -11.64 19.50 11.06
C GLU A 66 -10.98 18.51 12.01
N VAL A 67 -9.90 18.94 12.63
CA VAL A 67 -8.97 18.08 13.36
C VAL A 67 -8.70 18.71 14.72
N TRP A 68 -8.84 17.89 15.76
CA TRP A 68 -8.41 18.21 17.12
C TRP A 68 -7.43 17.15 17.57
N ARG A 69 -6.32 17.55 18.19
CA ARG A 69 -5.30 16.65 18.68
C ARG A 69 -4.71 17.14 19.98
N ASP A 70 -4.50 16.22 20.90
CA ASP A 70 -3.77 16.45 22.14
C ASP A 70 -3.00 15.17 22.49
N GLY A 71 -1.70 15.18 22.23
CA GLY A 71 -0.89 13.98 22.37
C GLY A 71 -1.46 12.78 21.59
N PRO A 72 -1.72 11.64 22.25
CA PRO A 72 -2.29 10.46 21.61
C PRO A 72 -3.79 10.59 21.27
N MET A 73 -4.46 11.61 21.80
CA MET A 73 -5.88 11.86 21.56
C MET A 73 -6.07 12.55 20.21
N LEU A 74 -7.05 12.10 19.44
CA LEU A 74 -7.34 12.64 18.11
C LEU A 74 -8.84 12.57 17.84
N ARG A 75 -9.40 13.67 17.35
CA ARG A 75 -10.72 13.74 16.75
C ARG A 75 -10.59 14.27 15.33
N VAL A 76 -11.20 13.59 14.38
CA VAL A 76 -11.33 14.03 13.00
C VAL A 76 -12.80 14.06 12.63
N GLU A 77 -13.25 15.20 12.14
CA GLU A 77 -14.59 15.38 11.58
C GLU A 77 -14.53 15.74 10.10
N LYS A 78 -15.55 15.30 9.37
CA LYS A 78 -15.81 15.71 7.99
C LYS A 78 -17.22 16.27 7.90
N ASN A 79 -17.33 17.52 7.47
CA ASN A 79 -18.60 18.23 7.36
C ASN A 79 -19.41 18.17 8.68
N ARG A 80 -18.73 18.30 9.83
CA ARG A 80 -19.28 18.21 11.20
C ARG A 80 -19.73 16.82 11.64
N TYR A 81 -19.37 15.77 10.90
CA TYR A 81 -19.61 14.39 11.30
C TYR A 81 -18.29 13.74 11.71
N PRO A 82 -18.23 13.05 12.86
CA PRO A 82 -17.03 12.34 13.26
C PRO A 82 -16.69 11.27 12.21
N LEU A 83 -15.43 11.24 11.81
CA LEU A 83 -14.83 10.14 11.04
C LEU A 83 -14.06 9.21 11.97
N TYR A 84 -13.39 9.79 12.96
CA TYR A 84 -12.48 9.06 13.83
C TYR A 84 -12.31 9.80 15.15
N ILE A 85 -12.40 9.07 16.25
CA ILE A 85 -12.14 9.58 17.60
C ILE A 85 -11.24 8.59 18.33
N THR A 86 -10.28 9.09 19.10
CA THR A 86 -9.51 8.30 20.06
C THR A 86 -9.12 9.15 21.26
N ASP A 87 -9.19 8.55 22.43
CA ASP A 87 -8.68 9.07 23.70
C ASP A 87 -7.24 8.58 24.00
N GLY A 88 -6.63 7.88 23.05
CA GLY A 88 -5.31 7.27 23.17
C GLY A 88 -5.32 5.80 23.63
N GLU A 89 -6.43 5.30 24.15
CA GLU A 89 -6.59 3.89 24.57
C GLU A 89 -7.66 3.17 23.74
N SER A 90 -8.79 3.86 23.51
CA SER A 90 -9.93 3.42 22.73
C SER A 90 -10.00 4.19 21.41
N VAL A 91 -10.57 3.55 20.40
CA VAL A 91 -10.83 4.12 19.08
C VAL A 91 -12.28 3.91 18.70
N TRP A 92 -12.92 4.96 18.21
CA TRP A 92 -14.23 4.95 17.59
C TRP A 92 -14.09 5.34 16.12
N ASP A 93 -14.20 4.36 15.24
CA ASP A 93 -14.11 4.53 13.79
C ASP A 93 -15.50 4.61 13.15
N PHE A 94 -15.80 5.74 12.51
CA PHE A 94 -17.12 6.05 11.95
C PHE A 94 -17.21 5.80 10.44
N GLN A 95 -16.15 5.29 9.81
CA GLN A 95 -16.11 5.08 8.35
C GLN A 95 -17.26 4.21 7.82
N ASP A 96 -17.62 3.15 8.53
CA ASP A 96 -18.71 2.24 8.15
C ASP A 96 -20.09 2.78 8.50
N ASN A 97 -20.20 3.56 9.59
CA ASN A 97 -21.47 4.06 10.09
C ASN A 97 -21.26 5.35 10.91
N PRO A 98 -21.75 6.51 10.43
CA PRO A 98 -21.53 7.82 11.06
C PRO A 98 -22.30 8.01 12.38
N ARG A 99 -23.18 7.09 12.76
CA ARG A 99 -23.98 7.17 14.00
C ARG A 99 -23.61 6.11 15.04
N ARG A 100 -22.96 5.04 14.61
CA ARG A 100 -22.56 3.91 15.46
C ARG A 100 -21.17 3.50 15.03
N PRO A 101 -20.12 4.05 15.65
CA PRO A 101 -18.76 3.72 15.27
C PRO A 101 -18.44 2.27 15.63
N GLN A 102 -17.43 1.74 14.96
CA GLN A 102 -16.73 0.55 15.40
C GLN A 102 -15.80 0.93 16.57
N LEU A 103 -15.94 0.23 17.70
CA LEU A 103 -15.03 0.35 18.85
C LEU A 103 -13.83 -0.60 18.69
N GLY A 104 -12.63 -0.12 19.02
CA GLY A 104 -11.41 -0.91 19.04
C GLY A 104 -10.26 -0.20 19.76
N THR A 105 -9.02 -0.62 19.50
CA THR A 105 -7.80 0.02 20.02
C THR A 105 -7.01 0.72 18.89
N PRO A 106 -6.09 1.65 19.20
CA PRO A 106 -5.21 2.27 18.18
C PRO A 106 -4.33 1.28 17.40
N GLY A 107 -4.12 0.07 17.93
CA GLY A 107 -3.44 -1.01 17.24
C GLY A 107 -4.33 -1.66 16.16
N ASP A 108 -5.61 -1.80 16.45
CA ASP A 108 -6.58 -2.50 15.60
C ASP A 108 -7.21 -1.57 14.56
N LEU A 109 -7.47 -0.32 14.93
CA LEU A 109 -8.17 0.68 14.15
C LEU A 109 -7.31 1.94 14.06
N ARG A 110 -6.86 2.25 12.84
CA ARG A 110 -6.06 3.43 12.55
C ARG A 110 -6.80 4.33 11.59
N TYR A 111 -6.67 5.63 11.82
CA TYR A 111 -7.13 6.61 10.85
C TYR A 111 -6.45 6.37 9.49
N SER A 112 -7.27 6.14 8.47
CA SER A 112 -6.83 5.84 7.09
C SER A 112 -7.64 6.62 6.04
N CYS A 113 -8.27 7.71 6.46
CA CYS A 113 -9.09 8.58 5.62
C CYS A 113 -8.28 9.78 5.11
N GLU A 114 -8.97 10.79 4.55
CA GLU A 114 -8.34 11.87 3.82
C GLU A 114 -7.37 12.74 4.66
N ALA A 115 -6.30 13.25 4.04
CA ALA A 115 -5.21 13.98 4.70
C ALA A 115 -4.49 13.17 5.80
N GLN A 116 -4.43 11.85 5.64
CA GLN A 116 -3.89 10.92 6.65
C GLN A 116 -2.55 11.34 7.21
N TRP A 117 -1.59 11.71 6.36
CA TRP A 117 -0.22 12.01 6.80
C TRP A 117 -0.06 13.41 7.37
N LEU A 118 -0.94 14.34 7.03
CA LEU A 118 -0.99 15.63 7.69
C LEU A 118 -1.50 15.45 9.13
N ILE A 119 -2.53 14.61 9.31
CA ILE A 119 -3.19 14.37 10.60
C ILE A 119 -2.36 13.45 11.51
N LEU A 120 -1.88 12.34 10.96
CA LEU A 120 -1.02 11.36 11.61
C LEU A 120 0.32 11.28 10.88
N PRO A 121 1.26 12.19 11.20
CA PRO A 121 2.56 12.20 10.56
C PRO A 121 3.33 10.92 10.88
N PRO A 122 4.28 10.53 10.00
CA PRO A 122 5.05 9.31 10.19
C PRO A 122 5.82 9.27 11.52
N PRO A 123 5.97 8.07 12.14
CA PRO A 123 6.91 7.83 13.23
C PRO A 123 8.30 8.40 12.97
N ALA A 124 8.96 8.94 14.02
CA ALA A 124 10.30 9.53 13.94
C ALA A 124 11.33 8.63 13.21
N ALA A 125 11.30 7.32 13.46
CA ALA A 125 12.18 6.33 12.83
C ALA A 125 12.05 6.25 11.30
N GLN A 126 10.92 6.68 10.75
CA GLN A 126 10.69 6.65 9.30
C GLN A 126 11.04 7.97 8.60
N TRP A 127 11.52 8.96 9.36
CA TRP A 127 12.19 10.15 8.81
C TRP A 127 13.70 9.92 8.60
N ASP A 128 14.21 8.73 8.92
CA ASP A 128 15.60 8.38 8.67
C ASP A 128 15.81 8.02 7.20
N ILE A 129 16.06 9.05 6.40
CA ILE A 129 16.37 8.97 4.97
C ILE A 129 17.88 8.99 4.70
N SER A 130 18.67 8.32 5.55
CA SER A 130 20.14 8.35 5.55
C SER A 130 20.81 8.05 4.19
N ASP A 131 20.10 7.39 3.27
CA ASP A 131 20.57 7.06 1.92
C ASP A 131 20.11 8.04 0.82
N GLN A 132 19.26 9.03 1.12
CA GLN A 132 18.77 10.01 0.15
C GLN A 132 19.51 11.34 0.36
N HIS A 133 19.95 11.95 -0.75
CA HIS A 133 20.71 13.20 -0.78
C HIS A 133 20.14 14.25 0.18
N THR A 134 21.04 14.97 0.84
CA THR A 134 20.79 16.14 1.69
C THR A 134 19.54 16.89 1.25
N THR A 135 18.50 16.83 2.09
CA THR A 135 17.32 17.66 1.89
C THR A 135 17.69 19.08 2.27
N ASP A 136 17.78 19.97 1.27
CA ASP A 136 17.90 21.40 1.52
C ASP A 136 16.72 21.86 2.39
N VAL A 137 17.02 22.66 3.40
CA VAL A 137 16.03 23.24 4.31
C VAL A 137 15.81 24.68 3.90
N TYR A 138 14.57 25.02 3.54
CA TYR A 138 14.17 26.39 3.26
C TYR A 138 13.29 26.93 4.39
N ASN A 139 13.29 28.25 4.57
CA ASN A 139 12.36 28.90 5.49
C ASN A 139 11.19 29.44 4.68
N GLU A 140 9.97 29.12 5.09
CA GLU A 140 8.73 29.61 4.51
C GLU A 140 7.76 30.02 5.63
N GLN A 141 6.64 30.63 5.29
CA GLN A 141 5.54 30.87 6.21
C GLN A 141 4.28 30.16 5.74
N ILE A 142 3.67 29.39 6.63
CA ILE A 142 2.40 28.71 6.39
C ILE A 142 1.36 29.29 7.36
N GLU A 143 0.30 29.88 6.81
CA GLU A 143 -0.78 30.49 7.61
C GLU A 143 -0.26 31.47 8.68
N GLY A 144 0.80 32.22 8.36
CA GLY A 144 1.43 33.19 9.26
C GLY A 144 2.39 32.60 10.29
N ARG A 145 2.68 31.30 10.25
CA ARG A 145 3.65 30.62 11.11
C ARG A 145 4.95 30.34 10.36
N ASP A 146 6.09 30.62 10.98
CA ASP A 146 7.40 30.29 10.42
C ASP A 146 7.57 28.77 10.35
N ALA A 147 7.94 28.27 9.18
CA ALA A 147 8.06 26.85 8.92
C ALA A 147 9.35 26.52 8.15
N TRP A 148 9.88 25.33 8.41
CA TRP A 148 10.90 24.73 7.57
C TRP A 148 10.23 23.93 6.45
N GLU A 149 10.58 24.25 5.21
CA GLU A 149 10.26 23.42 4.04
C GLU A 149 11.39 22.43 3.80
N ILE A 150 11.03 21.16 3.63
CA ILE A 150 11.92 20.07 3.26
C ILE A 150 11.26 19.19 2.19
N THR A 151 12.06 18.50 1.38
CA THR A 151 11.59 17.49 0.43
C THR A 151 12.09 16.09 0.82
N VAL A 152 11.15 15.16 1.02
CA VAL A 152 11.43 13.77 1.42
C VAL A 152 10.76 12.82 0.44
N GLY A 153 11.52 12.03 -0.30
CA GLY A 153 10.97 11.02 -1.23
C GLY A 153 9.99 11.58 -2.28
N GLY A 154 10.21 12.81 -2.75
CA GLY A 154 9.30 13.50 -3.69
C GLY A 154 8.11 14.23 -3.04
N VAL A 155 8.02 14.21 -1.70
CA VAL A 155 6.99 14.91 -0.93
C VAL A 155 7.59 16.19 -0.34
N ARG A 156 6.99 17.35 -0.61
CA ARG A 156 7.29 18.59 0.13
C ARG A 156 6.53 18.59 1.45
N VAL A 157 7.21 19.00 2.50
CA VAL A 157 6.76 18.92 3.88
C VAL A 157 7.11 20.24 4.55
N TRP A 158 6.15 20.83 5.25
CA TRP A 158 6.35 22.10 5.98
C TRP A 158 6.15 21.88 7.47
N ILE A 159 7.19 22.10 8.26
CA ILE A 159 7.21 21.83 9.70
C ILE A 159 7.30 23.15 10.46
N ASP A 160 6.39 23.38 11.40
CA ASP A 160 6.37 24.56 12.27
C ASP A 160 7.68 24.67 13.08
N CYS A 161 8.32 25.83 13.01
CA CYS A 161 9.63 26.06 13.65
C CYS A 161 9.57 26.02 15.19
N GLU A 162 8.41 26.33 15.77
CA GLU A 162 8.22 26.46 17.22
C GLU A 162 7.73 25.15 17.85
N THR A 163 6.73 24.52 17.22
CA THR A 163 5.94 23.42 17.79
C THR A 163 6.21 22.09 17.12
N PHE A 164 6.97 22.08 16.01
CA PHE A 164 7.31 20.89 15.22
C PHE A 164 6.11 20.14 14.64
N TYR A 165 4.95 20.79 14.57
CA TYR A 165 3.81 20.27 13.84
C TYR A 165 4.08 20.27 12.33
N LEU A 166 3.64 19.22 11.66
CA LEU A 166 3.51 19.24 10.21
C LEU A 166 2.35 20.17 9.84
N LEU A 167 2.64 21.32 9.23
CA LEU A 167 1.63 22.32 8.85
C LEU A 167 1.07 22.09 7.46
N ALA A 168 1.86 21.52 6.56
CA ALA A 168 1.45 21.20 5.20
C ALA A 168 2.26 20.06 4.61
N LEU A 169 1.69 19.41 3.60
CA LEU A 169 2.39 18.49 2.72
C LEU A 169 1.93 18.65 1.28
N GLY A 170 2.78 18.32 0.33
CA GLY A 170 2.48 18.51 -1.08
C GLY A 170 3.37 17.70 -2.01
N ASP A 171 2.96 17.67 -3.27
CA ASP A 171 3.71 17.07 -4.37
C ASP A 171 4.67 18.12 -4.96
N VAL A 172 5.94 17.76 -5.12
CA VAL A 172 6.96 18.60 -5.77
C VAL A 172 6.56 18.93 -7.23
N ASP A 173 5.96 17.97 -7.94
CA ASP A 173 5.72 18.00 -9.39
C ASP A 173 4.32 18.50 -9.76
N SER A 174 3.31 18.27 -8.91
CA SER A 174 1.91 18.54 -9.28
C SER A 174 1.34 19.84 -8.77
N GLY A 175 2.05 20.52 -7.87
CA GLY A 175 1.52 21.67 -7.13
C GLY A 175 0.30 21.31 -6.25
N TYR A 176 0.04 20.02 -6.00
CA TYR A 176 -0.92 19.59 -5.00
C TYR A 176 -0.36 19.91 -3.63
N ARG A 177 -1.19 20.48 -2.77
CA ARG A 177 -0.84 20.74 -1.38
C ARG A 177 -2.07 20.60 -0.50
N GLU A 178 -1.91 19.92 0.62
CA GLU A 178 -2.84 19.95 1.75
C GLU A 178 -2.16 20.59 2.97
N TYR A 179 -2.93 21.33 3.75
CA TYR A 179 -2.39 22.13 4.85
C TYR A 179 -3.46 22.39 5.91
N PHE A 180 -3.00 22.63 7.14
CA PHE A 180 -3.84 23.14 8.21
C PHE A 180 -4.07 24.63 7.98
N ALA A 181 -5.32 25.03 7.74
CA ALA A 181 -5.74 26.42 7.60
C ALA A 181 -6.06 27.01 8.97
N ALA A 182 -5.50 28.18 9.26
CA ALA A 182 -5.60 28.87 10.55
C ALA A 182 -5.42 27.94 11.77
N PRO A 183 -4.29 27.23 11.91
CA PRO A 183 -4.08 26.28 13.01
C PRO A 183 -3.97 27.02 14.35
N ASP A 184 -4.76 26.58 15.33
CA ASP A 184 -4.64 26.98 16.74
C ASP A 184 -3.84 25.90 17.48
N ILE A 185 -2.62 26.25 17.90
CA ILE A 185 -1.65 25.33 18.50
C ILE A 185 -1.31 25.79 19.91
N GLY A 186 -1.43 24.87 20.88
CA GLY A 186 -1.12 25.12 22.29
C GLY A 186 -2.29 25.63 23.14
N SER A 187 -3.45 25.91 22.54
CA SER A 187 -4.69 26.24 23.26
C SER A 187 -5.30 25.00 23.93
N GLU A 188 -5.80 25.14 25.14
CA GLU A 188 -6.41 24.02 25.88
C GLU A 188 -7.64 23.48 25.13
N LEU A 189 -7.70 22.16 24.98
CA LEU A 189 -8.83 21.47 24.34
C LEU A 189 -9.66 20.77 25.40
N ASP A 190 -10.98 20.75 25.20
CA ASP A 190 -11.90 20.00 26.07
C ASP A 190 -11.63 18.49 25.93
N PRO A 191 -11.27 17.78 27.02
CA PRO A 191 -11.07 16.33 26.99
C PRO A 191 -12.29 15.56 26.49
N GLY A 192 -13.50 16.11 26.65
CA GLY A 192 -14.74 15.52 26.15
C GLY A 192 -14.77 15.34 24.62
N LEU A 193 -13.98 16.11 23.86
CA LEU A 193 -13.88 15.99 22.41
C LEU A 193 -13.36 14.62 21.94
N PHE A 194 -12.56 13.96 22.77
CA PHE A 194 -11.80 12.77 22.43
C PHE A 194 -12.47 11.45 22.85
N THR A 195 -13.71 11.52 23.34
CA THR A 195 -14.48 10.35 23.73
C THR A 195 -15.81 10.29 22.98
N TRP A 196 -16.42 9.11 22.96
CA TRP A 196 -17.77 8.90 22.43
C TRP A 196 -18.59 8.10 23.43
N ASP A 197 -19.69 8.69 23.88
CA ASP A 197 -20.63 8.14 24.87
C ASP A 197 -21.88 7.51 24.23
N GLY A 198 -22.03 7.64 22.91
CA GLY A 198 -23.15 7.07 22.16
C GLY A 198 -23.01 5.58 21.85
N ASP A 199 -24.04 5.03 21.20
CA ASP A 199 -24.06 3.63 20.74
C ASP A 199 -22.84 3.29 19.87
N VAL A 200 -22.31 2.07 20.04
CA VAL A 200 -21.29 1.48 19.15
C VAL A 200 -21.84 0.26 18.42
N ILE A 201 -21.19 -0.17 17.34
CA ILE A 201 -21.56 -1.42 16.67
C ILE A 201 -21.29 -2.60 17.63
N PRO A 202 -22.26 -3.48 17.91
CA PRO A 202 -22.04 -4.65 18.74
C PRO A 202 -20.92 -5.54 18.18
N ALA A 203 -20.08 -6.09 19.06
CA ALA A 203 -18.96 -6.95 18.66
C ALA A 203 -19.41 -8.16 17.82
N GLU A 204 -20.57 -8.74 18.14
CA GLU A 204 -21.17 -9.85 17.39
C GLU A 204 -21.50 -9.49 15.93
N ASP A 205 -21.93 -8.26 15.68
CA ASP A 205 -22.24 -7.77 14.33
C ASP A 205 -20.95 -7.52 13.54
N LEU A 206 -19.90 -7.01 14.18
CA LEU A 206 -18.57 -6.87 13.58
C LEU A 206 -17.99 -8.24 13.21
N GLU A 207 -18.07 -9.24 14.09
CA GLU A 207 -17.64 -10.60 13.79
C GLU A 207 -18.43 -11.22 12.64
N ARG A 208 -19.76 -11.06 12.64
CA ARG A 208 -20.62 -11.55 11.55
C ARG A 208 -20.22 -10.90 10.23
N ARG A 209 -19.96 -9.59 10.20
CA ARG A 209 -19.46 -8.88 9.03
C ARG A 209 -18.09 -9.38 8.59
N ARG A 210 -17.16 -9.60 9.52
CA ARG A 210 -15.82 -10.15 9.21
C ARG A 210 -15.94 -11.55 8.59
N LYS A 211 -16.77 -12.43 9.15
CA LYS A 211 -17.05 -13.77 8.61
C LYS A 211 -17.67 -13.71 7.21
N LEU A 212 -18.66 -12.83 7.01
CA LEU A 212 -19.28 -12.58 5.69
C LEU A 212 -18.29 -11.98 4.68
N ALA A 213 -17.43 -11.08 5.12
CA ALA A 213 -16.40 -10.49 4.27
C ALA A 213 -15.36 -11.55 3.88
N GLN A 214 -14.90 -12.38 4.83
CA GLN A 214 -13.97 -13.49 4.58
C GLN A 214 -14.58 -14.53 3.64
N SER A 215 -15.85 -14.89 3.80
CA SER A 215 -16.52 -15.84 2.89
C SER A 215 -16.77 -15.28 1.48
N ARG A 216 -16.79 -13.95 1.31
CA ARG A 216 -16.99 -13.27 0.01
C ARG A 216 -15.70 -12.81 -0.67
N LYS A 217 -14.52 -12.82 -0.02
CA LYS A 217 -13.40 -11.93 -0.42
C LYS A 217 -12.38 -12.41 -1.47
N GLN A 218 -12.47 -13.60 -2.05
CA GLN A 218 -11.57 -13.94 -3.17
C GLN A 218 -12.28 -14.53 -4.38
N GLU A 219 -13.18 -15.49 -4.15
CA GLU A 219 -13.89 -16.16 -5.23
C GLU A 219 -14.89 -15.21 -5.92
N ASP A 220 -15.74 -14.51 -5.16
CA ASP A 220 -16.79 -13.62 -5.72
C ASP A 220 -16.23 -12.43 -6.49
N LYS A 221 -15.11 -11.83 -6.04
CA LYS A 221 -14.55 -10.65 -6.73
C LYS A 221 -13.88 -11.05 -8.05
N ARG A 222 -13.12 -12.15 -8.05
CA ARG A 222 -12.48 -12.68 -9.26
C ARG A 222 -13.54 -13.15 -10.25
N GLN A 223 -14.55 -13.86 -9.76
CA GLN A 223 -15.67 -14.35 -10.57
C GLN A 223 -16.48 -13.20 -11.16
N ARG A 224 -16.89 -12.20 -10.36
CA ARG A 224 -17.62 -11.02 -10.88
C ARG A 224 -16.80 -10.17 -11.85
N SER A 225 -15.50 -10.03 -11.61
CA SER A 225 -14.63 -9.28 -12.54
C SER A 225 -14.48 -10.03 -13.87
N ARG A 226 -14.43 -11.37 -13.81
CA ARG A 226 -14.44 -12.22 -15.00
C ARG A 226 -15.78 -12.12 -15.72
N GLU A 227 -16.90 -12.23 -15.03
CA GLU A 227 -18.25 -12.07 -15.61
C GLU A 227 -18.41 -10.71 -16.28
N TRP A 228 -18.03 -9.62 -15.60
CA TRP A 228 -18.05 -8.28 -16.22
C TRP A 228 -17.20 -8.19 -17.49
N LEU A 229 -15.99 -8.78 -17.49
CA LEU A 229 -15.12 -8.80 -18.67
C LEU A 229 -15.78 -9.54 -19.84
N LEU A 230 -16.40 -10.70 -19.57
CA LEU A 230 -17.13 -11.47 -20.57
C LEU A 230 -18.31 -10.68 -21.14
N ASP A 231 -19.09 -10.06 -20.27
CA ASP A 231 -20.33 -9.37 -20.65
C ASP A 231 -20.07 -8.05 -21.41
N ASN A 232 -18.93 -7.39 -21.17
CA ASN A 232 -18.71 -6.01 -21.65
C ASN A 232 -17.58 -5.86 -22.67
N VAL A 233 -16.64 -6.80 -22.73
CA VAL A 233 -15.44 -6.69 -23.59
C VAL A 233 -15.41 -7.76 -24.68
N VAL A 234 -15.95 -8.95 -24.41
CA VAL A 234 -15.92 -10.07 -25.36
C VAL A 234 -17.08 -9.93 -26.34
N ALA A 235 -16.76 -9.85 -27.63
CA ALA A 235 -17.74 -9.56 -28.69
C ALA A 235 -18.82 -10.66 -28.86
N ASP A 236 -18.55 -11.89 -28.42
CA ASP A 236 -19.52 -12.99 -28.38
C ASP A 236 -19.26 -13.89 -27.15
N PRO A 237 -19.99 -13.68 -26.04
CA PRO A 237 -19.84 -14.49 -24.83
C PRO A 237 -20.52 -15.87 -24.93
N MET A 238 -21.27 -16.16 -26.01
CA MET A 238 -22.08 -17.38 -26.19
C MET A 238 -21.55 -18.34 -27.26
N ALA A 239 -20.35 -18.10 -27.80
CA ALA A 239 -19.61 -19.15 -28.51
C ALA A 239 -19.11 -20.15 -27.46
N ASP A 240 -19.88 -21.23 -27.28
CA ASP A 240 -19.70 -22.37 -26.37
C ASP A 240 -18.25 -22.85 -26.20
N GLU A 241 -17.46 -22.17 -25.36
CA GLU A 241 -16.47 -22.73 -24.45
C GLU A 241 -15.82 -21.60 -23.65
N ALA A 242 -15.71 -21.81 -22.33
CA ALA A 242 -15.15 -20.86 -21.37
C ALA A 242 -13.97 -20.09 -21.94
N PHE A 243 -14.00 -18.74 -21.88
CA PHE A 243 -12.91 -17.83 -22.27
C PHE A 243 -11.57 -18.54 -22.29
N LEU A 244 -11.21 -19.05 -23.47
CA LEU A 244 -10.11 -19.99 -23.60
C LEU A 244 -8.83 -19.29 -23.14
N PRO A 245 -7.87 -20.00 -22.54
CA PRO A 245 -6.58 -19.42 -22.21
C PRO A 245 -6.05 -18.67 -23.44
N LEU A 246 -5.81 -17.37 -23.32
CA LEU A 246 -5.26 -16.57 -24.42
C LEU A 246 -3.82 -17.01 -24.63
N PRO A 247 -3.48 -17.71 -25.73
CA PRO A 247 -2.12 -18.19 -25.94
C PRO A 247 -1.24 -16.98 -26.27
N VAL A 248 -0.45 -16.54 -25.30
CA VAL A 248 0.54 -15.48 -25.47
C VAL A 248 1.93 -16.08 -25.43
N THR A 249 2.83 -15.57 -26.28
CA THR A 249 4.24 -15.94 -26.23
C THR A 249 4.91 -15.21 -25.06
N ILE A 250 5.60 -15.95 -24.21
CA ILE A 250 6.36 -15.42 -23.07
C ILE A 250 7.85 -15.70 -23.32
N ASP A 251 8.69 -14.69 -23.13
CA ASP A 251 10.14 -14.84 -23.20
C ASP A 251 10.67 -15.38 -21.87
N LEU A 252 11.22 -16.61 -21.91
CA LEU A 252 11.83 -17.26 -20.75
C LEU A 252 13.36 -17.14 -20.75
N THR A 253 13.92 -16.16 -21.45
CA THR A 253 15.36 -15.89 -21.45
C THR A 253 15.78 -15.33 -20.09
N PRO A 254 16.64 -16.02 -19.31
CA PRO A 254 17.04 -15.51 -18.01
C PRO A 254 17.88 -14.25 -18.15
N THR A 255 17.60 -13.25 -17.30
CA THR A 255 18.38 -11.99 -17.27
C THR A 255 19.49 -12.04 -16.22
N SER A 256 19.43 -12.97 -15.27
CA SER A 256 20.47 -13.17 -14.26
C SER A 256 20.57 -14.61 -13.75
N VAL A 257 21.75 -14.99 -13.24
CA VAL A 257 22.02 -16.30 -12.62
C VAL A 257 22.68 -16.06 -11.24
N PRO A 258 21.89 -15.66 -10.22
CA PRO A 258 22.43 -15.26 -8.92
C PRO A 258 23.13 -16.39 -8.15
N HIS A 259 22.79 -17.64 -8.44
CA HIS A 259 23.41 -18.81 -7.82
C HIS A 259 23.83 -19.80 -8.90
N HIS A 260 25.10 -20.17 -8.91
CA HIS A 260 25.62 -21.24 -9.74
C HIS A 260 26.80 -21.93 -9.06
N ASN A 261 27.04 -23.18 -9.43
CA ASN A 261 28.19 -23.97 -9.03
C ASN A 261 28.86 -24.49 -10.29
N ASP A 262 30.02 -23.93 -10.64
CA ASP A 262 30.77 -24.31 -11.85
C ASP A 262 31.27 -25.76 -11.83
N THR A 263 31.39 -26.36 -10.64
CA THR A 263 31.89 -27.73 -10.47
C THR A 263 30.77 -28.76 -10.70
N THR A 264 29.58 -28.52 -10.13
CA THR A 264 28.45 -29.45 -10.23
C THR A 264 27.52 -29.13 -11.39
N GLY A 265 27.60 -27.90 -11.93
CA GLY A 265 26.68 -27.35 -12.92
C GLY A 265 25.33 -26.93 -12.32
N GLU A 266 25.13 -26.97 -11.01
CA GLU A 266 23.87 -26.55 -10.41
C GLU A 266 23.70 -25.04 -10.51
N PHE A 267 22.49 -24.55 -10.80
CA PHE A 267 22.23 -23.11 -10.89
C PHE A 267 20.77 -22.74 -10.64
N THR A 268 20.54 -21.49 -10.30
CA THR A 268 19.22 -20.84 -10.37
C THR A 268 19.35 -19.59 -11.21
N ALA A 269 18.60 -19.57 -12.31
CA ALA A 269 18.48 -18.44 -13.20
C ALA A 269 17.10 -17.80 -12.99
N VAL A 270 17.02 -16.48 -13.13
CA VAL A 270 15.79 -15.72 -12.89
C VAL A 270 15.63 -14.62 -13.94
N CYS A 271 14.38 -14.26 -14.19
CA CYS A 271 13.97 -13.00 -14.82
C CYS A 271 12.67 -12.51 -14.16
N ASP A 272 12.17 -11.35 -14.57
CA ASP A 272 10.88 -10.83 -14.12
C ASP A 272 9.75 -11.85 -14.37
N GLY A 273 9.29 -12.48 -13.29
CA GLY A 273 8.15 -13.39 -13.32
C GLY A 273 8.45 -14.86 -13.63
N PHE A 274 9.72 -15.28 -13.75
CA PHE A 274 10.04 -16.71 -13.77
C PHE A 274 11.38 -17.04 -13.10
N SER A 275 11.52 -18.29 -12.65
CA SER A 275 12.80 -18.86 -12.23
C SER A 275 13.03 -20.25 -12.81
N LEU A 276 14.27 -20.54 -13.22
CA LEU A 276 14.73 -21.82 -13.73
C LEU A 276 15.84 -22.37 -12.83
N GLY A 277 15.57 -23.51 -12.20
CA GLY A 277 16.51 -24.21 -11.32
C GLY A 277 17.02 -25.50 -11.95
N ARG A 278 18.30 -25.77 -11.76
CA ARG A 278 18.96 -27.06 -12.04
C ARG A 278 19.70 -27.54 -10.81
N ARG A 279 19.44 -28.77 -10.36
CA ARG A 279 20.10 -29.40 -9.20
C ARG A 279 20.55 -30.81 -9.55
N LEU A 280 21.61 -31.30 -8.91
CA LEU A 280 22.01 -32.70 -9.10
C LEU A 280 20.88 -33.63 -8.66
N ARG A 281 20.67 -34.71 -9.43
CA ARG A 281 19.59 -35.64 -9.14
C ARG A 281 19.73 -36.21 -7.73
N GLY A 282 18.64 -36.12 -6.95
CA GLY A 282 18.58 -36.71 -5.61
C GLY A 282 19.32 -35.93 -4.50
N THR A 283 19.80 -34.71 -4.75
CA THR A 283 20.42 -33.85 -3.72
C THR A 283 19.41 -32.95 -2.99
N ARG A 284 18.13 -32.98 -3.39
CA ARG A 284 17.08 -32.11 -2.85
C ARG A 284 16.23 -32.82 -1.79
N ASP A 285 16.19 -32.24 -0.59
CA ASP A 285 15.03 -32.37 0.30
C ASP A 285 13.86 -31.63 -0.39
N ARG A 286 12.91 -32.41 -0.92
CA ARG A 286 11.81 -31.87 -1.73
C ARG A 286 10.89 -31.00 -0.86
N LEU A 287 11.17 -29.71 -0.80
CA LEU A 287 10.18 -28.71 -0.39
C LEU A 287 8.93 -28.88 -1.27
N PRO A 288 7.71 -28.71 -0.73
CA PRO A 288 6.49 -28.80 -1.52
C PRO A 288 6.57 -27.80 -2.68
N ALA A 289 6.29 -28.30 -3.88
CA ALA A 289 6.19 -27.52 -5.10
C ALA A 289 5.28 -26.31 -4.86
N ALA A 290 5.75 -25.11 -5.22
CA ALA A 290 4.83 -23.98 -5.30
C ALA A 290 3.76 -24.29 -6.37
N PRO A 291 2.53 -23.77 -6.24
CA PRO A 291 1.41 -24.15 -7.10
C PRO A 291 1.56 -23.79 -8.59
N TYR A 292 2.65 -23.12 -8.98
CA TYR A 292 2.95 -22.63 -10.33
C TYR A 292 4.28 -23.16 -10.88
N THR A 293 4.75 -24.29 -10.33
CA THR A 293 6.08 -24.82 -10.62
C THR A 293 6.00 -26.13 -11.40
N TYR A 294 6.68 -26.17 -12.54
CA TYR A 294 6.91 -27.36 -13.35
C TYR A 294 8.19 -28.05 -12.87
N PHE A 295 8.14 -29.38 -12.77
CA PHE A 295 9.31 -30.19 -12.42
C PHE A 295 9.54 -31.25 -13.47
N TRP A 296 10.80 -31.55 -13.75
CA TRP A 296 11.18 -32.72 -14.52
C TRP A 296 12.60 -33.14 -14.18
N THR A 297 12.95 -34.37 -14.55
CA THR A 297 14.25 -34.94 -14.31
C THR A 297 14.88 -35.34 -15.66
N THR A 298 16.18 -35.13 -15.75
CA THR A 298 17.04 -35.57 -16.85
C THR A 298 18.03 -36.60 -16.33
N THR A 299 18.98 -37.06 -17.15
CA THR A 299 19.91 -38.13 -16.77
C THR A 299 20.66 -37.80 -15.47
N ARG A 300 21.06 -36.54 -15.30
CA ARG A 300 21.94 -36.10 -14.20
C ARG A 300 21.32 -35.07 -13.26
N TYR A 301 20.26 -34.39 -13.70
CA TYR A 301 19.74 -33.23 -13.01
C TYR A 301 18.23 -33.28 -12.81
N ASP A 302 17.81 -32.78 -11.66
CA ASP A 302 16.44 -32.38 -11.38
C ASP A 302 16.28 -30.90 -11.75
N TRP A 303 15.22 -30.60 -12.50
CA TRP A 303 14.91 -29.28 -13.02
C TRP A 303 13.62 -28.74 -12.44
N GLU A 304 13.57 -27.41 -12.32
CA GLU A 304 12.44 -26.66 -11.81
C GLU A 304 12.22 -25.44 -12.68
N LEU A 305 10.99 -25.20 -13.14
CA LEU A 305 10.58 -23.96 -13.78
C LEU A 305 9.37 -23.40 -13.03
N SER A 306 9.54 -22.25 -12.37
CA SER A 306 8.44 -21.53 -11.70
C SER A 306 8.02 -20.33 -12.52
N LEU A 307 6.71 -20.14 -12.70
CA LEU A 307 6.12 -19.01 -13.42
C LEU A 307 5.28 -18.13 -12.47
N LEU A 308 4.86 -16.96 -12.94
CA LEU A 308 3.88 -16.11 -12.25
C LEU A 308 2.53 -16.83 -12.04
N ASP A 309 1.83 -16.43 -10.98
CA ASP A 309 0.46 -16.86 -10.74
C ASP A 309 -0.44 -16.56 -11.96
N GLY A 310 -1.24 -17.55 -12.35
CA GLY A 310 -2.15 -17.47 -13.49
C GLY A 310 -1.50 -17.67 -14.86
N VAL A 311 -0.19 -17.91 -14.93
CA VAL A 311 0.53 -18.23 -16.17
C VAL A 311 0.83 -19.73 -16.23
N THR A 312 0.49 -20.35 -17.36
CA THR A 312 0.80 -21.75 -17.64
C THR A 312 1.41 -21.90 -19.02
N LEU A 313 2.29 -22.90 -19.17
CA LEU A 313 2.73 -23.39 -20.47
C LEU A 313 1.75 -24.43 -21.01
N THR A 314 1.57 -24.42 -22.32
CA THR A 314 0.95 -25.52 -23.05
C THR A 314 1.89 -26.72 -23.11
N ASP A 315 1.37 -27.89 -23.47
CA ASP A 315 2.19 -29.09 -23.70
C ASP A 315 3.28 -28.85 -24.76
N GLN A 316 2.98 -28.07 -25.79
CA GLN A 316 3.98 -27.67 -26.79
C GLN A 316 5.02 -26.73 -26.19
N GLY A 317 4.60 -25.76 -25.37
CA GLY A 317 5.53 -24.81 -24.74
C GLY A 317 6.53 -25.48 -23.80
N ILE A 318 6.09 -26.46 -22.99
CA ILE A 318 7.03 -27.21 -22.16
C ILE A 318 7.96 -28.11 -23.00
N GLN A 319 7.47 -28.67 -24.11
CA GLN A 319 8.32 -29.43 -25.03
C GLN A 319 9.37 -28.54 -25.71
N ASP A 320 9.02 -27.31 -26.06
CA ASP A 320 9.96 -26.34 -26.63
C ASP A 320 11.05 -25.96 -25.62
N VAL A 321 10.68 -25.75 -24.35
CA VAL A 321 11.63 -25.57 -23.24
C VAL A 321 12.58 -26.77 -23.15
N TRP A 322 12.06 -27.99 -23.26
CA TRP A 322 12.91 -29.18 -23.19
C TRP A 322 13.87 -29.29 -24.36
N ASN A 323 13.37 -29.10 -25.58
CA ASN A 323 14.18 -29.14 -26.79
C ASN A 323 15.30 -28.09 -26.77
N GLN A 324 15.05 -26.92 -26.19
CA GLN A 324 16.05 -25.85 -26.09
C GLN A 324 17.11 -26.13 -25.00
N LEU A 325 16.69 -26.60 -23.81
CA LEU A 325 17.60 -26.76 -22.68
C LEU A 325 18.42 -28.07 -22.73
N HIS A 326 17.88 -29.12 -23.35
CA HIS A 326 18.46 -30.47 -23.31
C HIS A 326 18.11 -31.26 -24.59
N PRO A 327 18.58 -30.81 -25.76
CA PRO A 327 18.26 -31.44 -27.03
C PRO A 327 18.72 -32.91 -27.06
N GLY A 328 17.76 -33.82 -27.30
CA GLY A 328 18.02 -35.26 -27.41
C GLY A 328 18.21 -36.01 -26.08
N GLU A 329 18.06 -35.34 -24.93
CA GLU A 329 18.10 -35.99 -23.63
C GLU A 329 16.70 -36.46 -23.20
N PRO A 330 16.55 -37.70 -22.67
CA PRO A 330 15.25 -38.14 -22.16
C PRO A 330 14.83 -37.35 -20.91
N VAL A 331 13.54 -37.00 -20.87
CA VAL A 331 12.88 -36.37 -19.72
C VAL A 331 12.03 -37.40 -18.98
N THR A 332 12.18 -37.47 -17.66
CA THR A 332 11.40 -38.35 -16.76
C THR A 332 10.82 -37.57 -15.59
N ASP A 333 9.92 -38.19 -14.83
CA ASP A 333 9.38 -37.63 -13.58
C ASP A 333 8.74 -36.24 -13.74
N TYR A 334 8.19 -35.94 -14.93
CA TYR A 334 7.53 -34.67 -15.21
C TYR A 334 6.31 -34.48 -14.30
N ARG A 335 6.22 -33.30 -13.68
CA ARG A 335 5.07 -32.86 -12.89
C ARG A 335 4.68 -31.45 -13.33
N PRO A 336 3.45 -31.26 -13.83
CA PRO A 336 2.90 -29.94 -14.03
C PRO A 336 2.60 -29.26 -12.67
N PRO A 337 2.33 -27.95 -12.66
CA PRO A 337 1.99 -27.25 -11.44
C PRO A 337 0.78 -27.83 -10.72
N GLY A 338 0.85 -27.91 -9.39
CA GLY A 338 -0.27 -28.34 -8.52
C GLY A 338 -0.44 -29.86 -8.33
N GLN A 339 0.51 -30.68 -8.78
CA GLN A 339 0.59 -32.14 -8.54
C GLN A 339 1.84 -32.51 -7.73
#